data_AF-A0A0W0F143-F1
#
_entry.id   AF-A0A0W0F143-F1
#
_cell.length_a   1.000
_cell.length_b   1.000
_cell.length_c   1.000
_cell.angle_alpha   90.00
_cell.angle_beta   90.00
_cell.angle_gamma   90.00
#
_symmetry.space_group_name_H-M   'P 1'
#
loop_
_entity.id
_entity.type
_entity.pdbx_description
1 polymer ?
#
loop_
_entity_poly.entity_id
_entity_poly.type
_entity_poly.pdbx_seq_one_letter_code
_entity_poly.pdbx_strand_id
1 'polypeptide(L)'
;MQRRSYLANDEPLDALYKHFNVYNISSTFASGTSVPSSIDVPVRRDAHMPTHLLALYPSDMPSDNSQIPSQPTLVPVDANLYNRGFRSEVIPVPPPGTLSPVPHSKTSSPHAVVTLPVVPLCVPNPSSVPLLLLYGMGLEANQHYLTTRLLPSQVIEEFPNAAEMAQVFAARVRDSSEDFGRTFSLLG
;
A
#
# COMPACT_ATOMS: atom_id res chain seq x y z
N MET A 1 24.77 0.85 -8.75
CA MET A 1 24.23 1.71 -7.67
C MET A 1 23.03 0.99 -7.06
N GLN A 2 23.06 0.62 -5.78
CA GLN A 2 21.89 0.05 -5.09
C GLN A 2 20.86 1.16 -4.87
N ARG A 3 19.66 1.02 -5.44
CA ARG A 3 18.53 1.93 -5.18
C ARG A 3 18.13 1.74 -3.71
N ARG A 4 18.19 2.82 -2.92
CA ARG A 4 17.74 2.77 -1.52
C ARG A 4 16.23 2.53 -1.48
N SER A 5 15.79 1.61 -0.61
CA SER A 5 14.37 1.34 -0.34
C SER A 5 13.70 2.59 0.22
N TYR A 6 12.49 2.89 -0.25
CA TYR A 6 11.66 3.97 0.27
C TYR A 6 11.12 3.61 1.66
N LEU A 7 10.85 2.32 1.89
CA LEU A 7 10.27 1.80 3.13
C LEU A 7 11.27 1.69 4.29
N ALA A 8 12.54 2.04 4.06
CA ALA A 8 13.56 2.07 5.10
C ALA A 8 13.30 3.17 6.15
N ASN A 9 12.66 4.27 5.76
CA ASN A 9 12.47 5.43 6.65
C ASN A 9 11.04 5.98 6.64
N ASP A 10 10.24 5.65 5.63
CA ASP A 10 8.94 6.27 5.41
C ASP A 10 7.84 5.19 5.45
N GLU A 11 6.64 5.55 5.90
CA GLU A 11 5.44 4.74 5.72
C GLU A 11 5.07 4.66 4.22
N PRO A 12 4.40 3.59 3.76
CA PRO A 12 4.12 3.40 2.33
C PRO A 12 3.40 4.56 1.65
N LEU A 13 2.45 5.20 2.35
CA LEU A 13 1.73 6.36 1.83
C LEU A 13 2.64 7.58 1.68
N ASP A 14 3.45 7.88 2.70
CA ASP A 14 4.37 9.01 2.69
C ASP A 14 5.47 8.84 1.64
N ALA A 15 5.93 7.60 1.44
CA ALA A 15 6.86 7.23 0.38
C ALA A 15 6.32 7.58 -1.01
N LEU A 16 5.02 7.33 -1.27
CA LEU A 16 4.39 7.72 -2.54
C LEU A 16 4.32 9.24 -2.70
N TYR A 17 3.84 9.98 -1.69
CA TYR A 17 3.80 11.45 -1.73
C TYR A 17 5.20 12.06 -1.95
N LYS A 18 6.23 11.48 -1.32
CA LYS A 18 7.63 11.89 -1.48
C LYS A 18 8.17 11.54 -2.86
N HIS A 19 7.86 10.36 -3.41
CA HIS A 19 8.26 9.97 -4.76
C HIS A 19 7.68 10.93 -5.81
N PHE A 20 6.40 11.23 -5.70
CA PHE A 20 5.67 12.11 -6.61
C PHE A 20 5.86 13.61 -6.32
N ASN A 21 6.75 13.96 -5.39
CA ASN A 21 7.07 15.34 -4.98
C ASN A 21 5.82 16.20 -4.70
N VAL A 22 4.83 15.64 -4.02
CA VAL A 22 3.59 16.33 -3.62
C VAL A 22 3.40 16.25 -2.10
N TYR A 23 2.63 17.19 -1.54
CA TYR A 23 2.27 17.15 -0.12
C TYR A 23 1.06 16.24 0.11
N ASN A 24 1.05 15.57 1.27
CA ASN A 24 -0.09 14.76 1.69
C ASN A 24 -1.26 15.68 2.05
N ILE A 25 -2.39 15.46 1.39
CA ILE A 25 -3.63 16.24 1.54
C ILE A 25 -4.77 15.43 2.16
N SER A 26 -4.48 14.23 2.66
CA SER A 26 -5.52 13.35 3.22
C SER A 26 -6.24 14.02 4.39
N SER A 27 -5.51 14.81 5.21
CA SER A 27 -6.06 15.57 6.35
C SER A 27 -6.97 16.73 5.97
N THR A 28 -7.01 17.13 4.69
CA THR A 28 -7.87 18.24 4.22
C THR A 28 -9.35 17.84 4.15
N PHE A 29 -9.65 16.54 4.08
CA PHE A 29 -11.02 16.04 3.96
C PHE A 29 -11.49 15.51 5.30
N ALA A 30 -12.53 16.13 5.86
CA ALA A 30 -13.21 15.61 7.04
C ALA A 30 -14.11 14.42 6.68
N SER A 31 -14.34 13.52 7.64
CA SER A 31 -15.33 12.45 7.49
C SER A 31 -16.69 13.04 7.09
N GLY A 32 -17.30 12.52 6.03
CA GLY A 32 -18.59 13.03 5.53
C GLY A 32 -18.51 14.04 4.39
N THR A 33 -17.34 14.59 4.06
CA THR A 33 -17.23 15.48 2.89
C THR A 33 -17.08 14.67 1.61
N SER A 34 -17.88 15.01 0.59
CA SER A 34 -17.73 14.42 -0.73
C SER A 34 -16.42 14.87 -1.35
N VAL A 35 -15.57 13.92 -1.74
CA VAL A 35 -14.33 14.22 -2.46
C VAL A 35 -14.68 14.72 -3.86
N PRO A 36 -14.17 15.89 -4.28
CA PRO A 36 -14.46 16.41 -5.62
C PRO A 36 -13.77 15.55 -6.69
N SER A 37 -14.27 15.61 -7.93
CA SER A 37 -13.71 14.86 -9.07
C SER A 37 -12.32 15.34 -9.50
N SER A 38 -11.86 16.49 -9.01
CA SER A 38 -10.50 17.00 -9.23
C SER A 38 -10.05 17.81 -8.03
N ILE A 39 -8.78 17.65 -7.64
CA ILE A 39 -8.19 18.30 -6.46
C ILE A 39 -6.87 18.97 -6.84
N ASP A 40 -6.67 20.17 -6.28
CA ASP A 40 -5.38 20.84 -6.33
C ASP A 40 -4.46 20.30 -5.23
N VAL A 41 -3.34 19.72 -5.65
CA VAL A 41 -2.34 19.15 -4.75
C VAL A 41 -1.12 20.07 -4.70
N PRO A 42 -0.69 20.53 -3.52
CA PRO A 42 0.54 21.30 -3.40
C PRO A 42 1.76 20.48 -3.79
N VAL A 43 2.65 21.09 -4.57
CA VAL A 43 3.85 20.48 -5.12
C VAL A 43 5.06 20.89 -4.28
N ARG A 44 5.91 19.92 -3.96
CA ARG A 44 7.22 20.11 -3.31
C ARG A 44 8.29 20.49 -4.32
N ARG A 45 8.33 19.80 -5.45
CA ARG A 45 9.31 19.98 -6.55
C ARG A 45 8.67 19.55 -7.86
N ASP A 46 9.00 20.24 -8.94
CA ASP A 46 8.56 19.86 -10.28
C ASP A 46 9.39 18.69 -10.84
N ALA A 47 9.12 17.49 -10.35
CA ALA A 47 9.71 16.24 -10.82
C ALA A 47 8.80 15.05 -10.50
N HIS A 48 8.65 14.10 -11.44
CA HIS A 48 7.82 12.91 -11.27
C HIS A 48 6.38 13.26 -10.85
N MET A 49 5.70 14.14 -11.59
CA MET A 49 4.34 14.55 -11.23
C MET A 49 3.36 13.39 -11.36
N PRO A 50 2.50 13.17 -10.35
CA PRO A 50 1.43 12.19 -10.45
C PRO A 50 0.42 12.66 -11.49
N THR A 51 -0.31 11.72 -12.07
CA THR A 51 -1.34 12.01 -13.09
C THR A 51 -2.74 12.00 -12.50
N HIS A 52 -2.96 11.20 -11.45
CA HIS A 52 -4.25 10.98 -10.82
C HIS A 52 -4.09 10.87 -9.31
N LEU A 53 -5.20 11.06 -8.60
CA LEU A 53 -5.35 10.65 -7.20
C LEU A 53 -6.35 9.50 -7.12
N LEU A 54 -5.99 8.43 -6.44
CA LEU A 54 -6.95 7.40 -6.05
C LEU A 54 -7.58 7.78 -4.72
N ALA A 55 -8.91 7.81 -4.66
CA ALA A 55 -9.67 7.93 -3.42
C ALA A 55 -10.15 6.55 -3.00
N LEU A 56 -9.48 5.99 -1.98
CA LEU A 56 -9.71 4.63 -1.53
C LEU A 56 -10.75 4.59 -0.41
N TYR A 57 -11.78 3.77 -0.59
CA TYR A 57 -12.84 3.51 0.36
C TYR A 57 -12.83 2.04 0.78
N PRO A 58 -13.14 1.70 2.04
CA PRO A 58 -13.34 0.31 2.44
C PRO A 58 -14.56 -0.27 1.73
N SER A 59 -14.47 -1.51 1.22
CA SER A 59 -15.60 -2.22 0.59
C SER A 59 -16.71 -2.56 1.58
N ASP A 60 -16.33 -2.83 2.82
CA ASP A 60 -17.22 -3.32 3.87
C ASP A 60 -17.83 -2.13 4.61
N MET A 61 -18.61 -1.30 3.91
CA MET A 61 -19.48 -0.33 4.56
C MET A 61 -20.77 -1.06 4.94
N PRO A 62 -21.08 -1.25 6.24
CA PRO A 62 -22.37 -1.80 6.64
C PRO A 62 -23.49 -0.88 6.14
N SER A 63 -24.54 -1.48 5.59
CA SER A 63 -25.70 -0.83 4.95
C SER A 63 -26.58 0.01 5.87
N ASP A 64 -26.13 0.29 7.10
CA ASP A 64 -26.81 1.21 8.01
C ASP A 64 -26.48 2.65 7.62
N ASN A 65 -27.48 3.35 7.10
CA ASN A 65 -27.49 4.76 6.66
C ASN A 65 -27.09 5.79 7.76
N SER A 66 -26.54 5.34 8.88
CA SER A 66 -26.17 6.13 10.06
C SER A 66 -24.68 6.43 10.14
N GLN A 67 -23.84 5.78 9.33
CA GLN A 67 -22.38 5.86 9.47
C GLN A 67 -21.77 6.75 8.38
N ILE A 68 -21.27 7.90 8.85
CA ILE A 68 -20.53 8.90 8.08
C ILE A 68 -19.48 8.18 7.21
N PRO A 69 -19.36 8.48 5.90
CA PRO A 69 -18.36 7.84 5.07
C PRO A 69 -16.98 8.05 5.70
N SER A 70 -16.30 6.93 5.96
CA SER A 70 -14.95 6.91 6.51
C SER A 70 -14.05 7.76 5.61
N GLN A 71 -13.16 8.54 6.23
CA GLN A 71 -12.27 9.44 5.52
C GLN A 71 -11.47 8.65 4.45
N PRO A 72 -11.56 9.05 3.17
CA PRO A 72 -10.89 8.30 2.12
C PRO A 72 -9.38 8.44 2.23
N THR A 73 -8.69 7.35 1.92
CA THR A 73 -7.22 7.41 1.77
C THR A 73 -6.90 7.91 0.38
N LEU A 74 -6.29 9.10 0.28
CA LEU A 74 -5.89 9.69 -1.00
C LEU A 74 -4.47 9.27 -1.35
N VAL A 75 -4.30 8.69 -2.53
CA VAL A 75 -3.02 8.14 -2.97
C VAL A 75 -2.63 8.68 -4.36
N PRO A 76 -1.49 9.36 -4.50
CA PRO A 76 -1.01 9.82 -5.80
C PRO A 76 -0.53 8.64 -6.66
N VAL A 77 -0.84 8.69 -7.95
CA VAL A 77 -0.47 7.65 -8.90
C VAL A 77 -0.14 8.22 -10.29
N ASP A 78 0.83 7.61 -10.96
CA ASP A 78 1.07 7.81 -12.38
C ASP A 78 0.38 6.70 -13.17
N ALA A 79 -0.50 7.06 -14.10
CA ALA A 79 -1.30 6.12 -14.87
C ALA A 79 -0.43 5.20 -15.73
N ASN A 80 0.70 5.69 -16.25
CA ASN A 80 1.60 4.87 -17.06
C ASN A 80 2.36 3.86 -16.20
N LEU A 81 2.83 4.27 -15.02
CA LEU A 81 3.45 3.35 -14.07
C LEU A 81 2.45 2.31 -13.54
N TYR A 82 1.22 2.74 -13.26
CA TYR A 82 0.14 1.84 -12.85
C TYR A 82 -0.17 0.82 -13.95
N ASN A 83 -0.40 1.27 -15.19
CA ASN A 83 -0.75 0.38 -16.32
C ASN A 83 0.39 -0.58 -16.72
N ARG A 84 1.64 -0.28 -16.35
CA ARG A 84 2.77 -1.21 -16.51
C ARG A 84 2.77 -2.31 -15.45
N GLY A 85 2.36 -1.97 -14.23
CA GLY A 85 2.39 -2.87 -13.07
C GLY A 85 1.12 -3.69 -12.88
N PHE A 86 -0.02 -3.10 -13.19
CA PHE A 86 -1.34 -3.63 -12.94
C PHE A 86 -2.08 -3.79 -14.26
N ARG A 87 -2.81 -4.91 -14.40
CA ARG A 87 -3.61 -5.20 -15.59
C ARG A 87 -5.04 -4.67 -15.51
N SER A 88 -5.38 -3.95 -14.44
CA SER A 88 -6.73 -3.47 -14.19
C SER A 88 -6.92 -2.09 -14.80
N GLU A 89 -7.98 -1.87 -15.57
CA GLU A 89 -8.28 -0.59 -16.21
C GLU A 89 -9.06 0.34 -15.26
N VAL A 90 -8.54 0.53 -14.04
CA VAL A 90 -9.19 1.41 -13.04
C VAL A 90 -8.97 2.88 -13.36
N ILE A 91 -7.79 3.21 -13.90
CA ILE A 91 -7.42 4.57 -14.24
C ILE A 91 -7.70 4.78 -15.72
N PRO A 92 -8.52 5.79 -16.11
CA PRO A 92 -8.75 6.10 -17.50
C PRO A 92 -7.43 6.37 -18.22
N VAL A 93 -7.25 5.77 -19.40
CA VAL A 93 -6.07 6.03 -20.23
C VAL A 93 -6.11 7.49 -20.66
N PRO A 94 -5.06 8.28 -20.37
CA PRO A 94 -5.04 9.67 -20.77
C PRO A 94 -4.94 9.76 -22.31
N PRO A 95 -5.57 10.76 -22.96
CA PRO A 95 -5.52 10.92 -24.41
C PRO A 95 -4.08 10.93 -24.96
N PRO A 96 -3.82 10.35 -26.14
CA PRO A 96 -2.49 10.36 -26.75
C PRO A 96 -1.93 11.79 -26.86
N GLY A 97 -0.72 12.03 -26.35
CA GLY A 97 -0.06 13.34 -26.37
C GLY A 97 -0.28 14.22 -25.13
N THR A 98 -1.02 13.75 -24.12
CA THR A 98 -1.05 14.43 -22.81
C THR A 98 0.32 14.42 -22.16
N LEU A 99 0.82 15.62 -21.86
CA LEU A 99 2.01 15.83 -21.06
C LEU A 99 1.69 15.60 -19.57
N SER A 100 2.71 15.27 -18.78
CA SER A 100 2.57 15.22 -17.32
C SER A 100 1.97 16.54 -16.80
N PRO A 101 1.09 16.49 -15.79
CA PRO A 101 0.51 17.71 -15.22
C PRO A 101 1.58 18.70 -14.80
N VAL A 102 1.45 19.95 -15.23
CA VAL A 102 2.44 21.00 -14.96
C VAL A 102 2.02 21.78 -13.72
N PRO A 103 2.93 21.92 -12.72
CA PRO A 103 2.66 22.77 -11.57
C PRO A 103 2.38 24.21 -11.97
N HIS A 104 1.38 24.83 -11.36
CA HIS A 104 1.05 26.24 -11.59
C HIS A 104 0.87 26.96 -10.25
N SER A 105 1.14 28.26 -10.25
CA SER A 105 0.95 29.09 -9.06
C SER A 105 -0.54 29.41 -8.87
N LYS A 106 -1.01 29.32 -7.63
CA LYS A 106 -2.38 29.69 -7.25
C LYS A 106 -2.33 30.72 -6.13
N THR A 107 -3.16 31.76 -6.21
CA THR A 107 -3.19 32.87 -5.25
C THR A 107 -3.55 32.44 -3.82
N SER A 108 -4.22 31.30 -3.68
CA SER A 108 -4.65 30.73 -2.39
C SER A 108 -3.59 29.86 -1.71
N SER A 109 -2.44 29.58 -2.34
CA SER A 109 -1.41 28.70 -1.78
C SER A 109 0.00 29.29 -1.94
N PRO A 110 0.87 29.18 -0.92
CA PRO A 110 2.26 29.61 -1.04
C PRO A 110 3.10 28.67 -1.94
N HIS A 111 2.62 27.44 -2.14
CA HIS A 111 3.25 26.46 -3.02
C HIS A 111 2.55 26.44 -4.38
N ALA A 112 3.31 26.09 -5.43
CA ALA A 112 2.72 25.69 -6.71
C ALA A 112 1.82 24.46 -6.50
N VAL A 113 0.75 24.35 -7.27
CA VAL A 113 -0.22 23.27 -7.18
C VAL A 113 -0.33 22.55 -8.52
N VAL A 114 -0.77 21.30 -8.46
CA VAL A 114 -1.12 20.50 -9.62
C VAL A 114 -2.56 20.02 -9.46
N THR A 115 -3.41 20.26 -10.45
CA THR A 115 -4.80 19.81 -10.43
C THR A 115 -4.86 18.39 -10.97
N LEU A 116 -5.32 17.45 -10.15
CA LEU A 116 -5.35 16.03 -10.48
C LEU A 116 -6.79 15.51 -10.50
N PRO A 117 -7.19 14.75 -11.52
CA PRO A 117 -8.44 13.99 -11.49
C PRO A 117 -8.42 12.94 -10.37
N VAL A 118 -9.56 12.79 -9.70
CA VAL A 118 -9.75 11.83 -8.61
C VAL A 118 -10.51 10.61 -9.12
N VAL A 119 -9.97 9.42 -8.87
CA VAL A 119 -10.57 8.13 -9.21
C VAL A 119 -11.02 7.43 -7.93
N PRO A 120 -12.33 7.30 -7.67
CA PRO A 120 -12.82 6.58 -6.50
C PRO A 120 -12.67 5.07 -6.69
N LEU A 121 -12.22 4.36 -5.65
CA LEU A 121 -12.05 2.91 -5.66
C LEU A 121 -12.46 2.31 -4.31
N CYS A 122 -13.33 1.32 -4.34
CA CYS A 122 -13.65 0.49 -3.17
C CYS A 122 -12.66 -0.68 -3.10
N VAL A 123 -12.01 -0.84 -1.95
CA VAL A 123 -11.00 -1.87 -1.72
C VAL A 123 -11.23 -2.53 -0.35
N PRO A 124 -10.84 -3.81 -0.19
CA PRO A 124 -10.99 -4.49 1.10
C PRO A 124 -10.27 -3.80 2.26
N ASN A 125 -9.05 -3.30 2.01
CA ASN A 125 -8.27 -2.58 3.01
C ASN A 125 -7.48 -1.40 2.38
N PRO A 126 -7.97 -0.15 2.52
CA PRO A 126 -7.31 1.03 1.99
C PRO A 126 -5.86 1.21 2.45
N SER A 127 -5.52 0.83 3.68
CA SER A 127 -4.18 1.02 4.24
C SER A 127 -3.10 0.15 3.58
N SER A 128 -3.50 -0.98 2.98
CA SER A 128 -2.58 -1.90 2.29
C SER A 128 -2.24 -1.45 0.86
N VAL A 129 -3.11 -0.65 0.22
CA VAL A 129 -2.97 -0.27 -1.19
C VAL A 129 -1.72 0.56 -1.48
N PRO A 130 -1.33 1.56 -0.67
CA PRO A 130 -0.08 2.29 -0.88
C PRO A 130 1.15 1.37 -0.96
N LEU A 131 1.20 0.34 -0.12
CA LEU A 131 2.26 -0.66 -0.16
C LEU A 131 2.23 -1.43 -1.49
N LEU A 132 1.07 -1.95 -1.88
CA LEU A 132 0.92 -2.68 -3.14
C LEU A 132 1.29 -1.83 -4.36
N LEU A 133 0.93 -0.54 -4.35
CA LEU A 133 1.27 0.40 -5.42
C LEU A 133 2.78 0.61 -5.54
N LEU A 134 3.51 0.74 -4.42
CA LEU A 134 4.97 0.88 -4.46
C LEU A 134 5.64 -0.29 -5.18
N TYR A 135 5.20 -1.53 -4.94
CA TYR A 135 5.74 -2.71 -5.60
C TYR A 135 5.22 -2.88 -7.03
N GLY A 136 3.91 -2.74 -7.23
CA GLY A 136 3.28 -2.91 -8.54
C GLY A 136 3.82 -1.91 -9.57
N MET A 137 4.03 -0.65 -9.17
CA MET A 137 4.62 0.37 -10.04
C MET A 137 6.16 0.25 -10.19
N GLY A 138 6.81 -0.70 -9.53
CA GLY A 138 8.27 -0.87 -9.57
C GLY A 138 9.06 0.24 -8.86
N LEU A 139 8.43 0.93 -7.90
CA LEU A 139 9.08 1.96 -7.08
C LEU A 139 9.90 1.33 -5.95
N GLU A 140 9.38 0.26 -5.37
CA GLU A 140 10.05 -0.55 -4.37
C GLU A 140 10.34 -1.95 -4.91
N ALA A 141 11.53 -2.47 -4.61
CA ALA A 141 11.98 -3.78 -5.09
C ALA A 141 12.43 -4.70 -3.94
N ASN A 142 12.62 -4.16 -2.73
CA ASN A 142 13.10 -4.93 -1.60
C ASN A 142 11.97 -5.76 -0.99
N GLN A 143 11.86 -7.02 -1.42
CA GLN A 143 10.85 -7.98 -0.97
C GLN A 143 10.80 -8.18 0.56
N HIS A 144 11.89 -7.92 1.28
CA HIS A 144 11.91 -8.03 2.73
C HIS A 144 10.82 -7.15 3.38
N TYR A 145 10.70 -5.89 2.93
CA TYR A 145 9.70 -4.97 3.48
C TYR A 145 8.26 -5.35 3.11
N LEU A 146 8.05 -6.01 1.97
CA LEU A 146 6.75 -6.55 1.61
C LEU A 146 6.34 -7.64 2.59
N THR A 147 7.24 -8.60 2.84
CA THR A 147 6.94 -9.73 3.73
C THR A 147 6.67 -9.29 5.17
N THR A 148 7.47 -8.37 5.72
CA THR A 148 7.30 -7.91 7.11
C THR A 148 6.06 -7.07 7.32
N ARG A 149 5.58 -6.34 6.30
CA ARG A 149 4.39 -5.49 6.38
C ARG A 149 3.09 -6.23 6.05
N LEU A 150 3.15 -7.40 5.41
CA LEU A 150 1.97 -8.23 5.10
C LEU A 150 1.71 -9.31 6.16
N LEU A 151 2.72 -9.68 6.95
CA LEU A 151 2.54 -10.64 8.03
C LEU A 151 1.87 -9.96 9.24
N PRO A 152 0.82 -10.56 9.83
CA PRO A 152 0.27 -10.10 11.09
C PRO A 152 1.37 -10.07 12.15
N SER A 153 1.46 -9.01 12.95
CA SER A 153 2.48 -8.90 14.00
C SER A 153 2.40 -10.06 15.00
N GLN A 154 1.20 -10.61 15.23
CA GLN A 154 1.01 -11.79 16.09
C GLN A 154 1.79 -13.00 15.57
N VAL A 155 1.84 -13.20 14.25
CA VAL A 155 2.55 -14.34 13.63
C VAL A 155 4.07 -14.17 13.67
N ILE A 156 4.57 -12.92 13.68
CA ILE A 156 6.01 -12.65 13.77
C ILE A 156 6.52 -12.91 15.20
N GLU A 157 5.70 -12.67 16.22
CA GLU A 157 6.03 -12.93 17.63
C GLU A 157 5.76 -14.38 18.08
N GLU A 158 4.85 -15.09 17.40
CA GLU A 158 4.47 -16.47 17.73
C GLU A 158 5.48 -17.55 17.28
N PHE A 159 6.53 -17.18 16.53
CA PHE A 159 7.61 -18.11 16.23
C PHE A 159 8.72 -17.99 17.29
N PRO A 160 8.80 -18.90 18.27
CA PRO A 160 9.97 -18.97 19.13
C PRO A 160 11.22 -19.14 18.26
N ASN A 161 12.36 -18.64 18.76
CA ASN A 161 13.66 -18.65 18.08
C ASN A 161 13.85 -19.96 17.29
N ALA A 162 14.38 -19.89 16.05
CA ALA A 162 14.56 -21.05 15.19
C ALA A 162 15.24 -22.25 15.90
N ALA A 163 16.10 -21.98 16.87
CA ALA A 163 16.70 -23.00 17.74
C ALA A 163 15.69 -23.71 18.67
N GLU A 164 14.76 -22.98 19.28
CA GLU A 164 13.69 -23.53 20.13
C GLU A 164 12.68 -24.30 19.28
N MET A 165 12.33 -23.79 18.10
CA MET A 165 11.53 -24.53 17.11
C MET A 165 12.20 -25.85 16.74
N ALA A 166 13.50 -25.84 16.41
CA ALA A 166 14.25 -27.05 16.10
C ALA A 166 14.25 -28.06 17.26
N GLN A 167 14.32 -27.59 18.51
CA GLN A 167 14.24 -28.45 19.69
C GLN A 167 12.84 -29.04 19.89
N VAL A 168 11.77 -28.27 19.70
CA VAL A 168 10.38 -28.76 19.78
C VAL A 168 10.10 -29.79 18.69
N PHE A 169 10.57 -29.54 17.45
CA PHE A 169 10.47 -30.51 16.37
C PHE A 169 11.29 -31.77 16.65
N ALA A 170 12.53 -31.63 17.16
CA ALA A 170 13.35 -32.76 17.55
C ALA A 170 12.72 -33.59 18.69
N ALA A 171 12.06 -32.94 19.65
CA ALA A 171 11.33 -33.61 20.73
C ALA A 171 10.13 -34.40 20.18
N ARG A 172 9.29 -33.79 19.33
CA ARG A 172 8.16 -34.50 18.69
C ARG A 172 8.59 -35.66 17.80
N VAL A 173 9.70 -35.53 17.07
CA VAL A 173 10.24 -36.62 16.25
C VAL A 173 10.72 -37.79 17.13
N ARG A 174 11.33 -37.51 18.29
CA ARG A 174 11.70 -38.55 19.26
C ARG A 174 10.47 -39.25 19.85
N ASP A 175 9.44 -38.50 20.26
CA ASP A 175 8.21 -39.08 20.80
C ASP A 175 7.50 -39.97 19.77
N SER A 176 7.47 -39.56 18.49
CA SER A 176 6.89 -40.39 17.41
C SER A 176 7.71 -41.65 17.07
N SER A 177 9.01 -41.65 17.38
CA SER A 177 9.87 -42.82 17.17
C SER A 177 9.68 -43.90 18.22
N GLU A 178 9.21 -43.54 19.42
CA GLU A 178 8.90 -44.50 20.49
C GLU A 178 7.58 -45.25 20.23
N ASP A 179 6.59 -44.61 19.61
CA ASP A 179 5.33 -45.26 19.21
C ASP A 179 5.50 -46.21 18.01
N PHE A 180 6.43 -45.92 17.10
CA PHE A 180 6.78 -46.83 16.00
C PHE A 180 7.55 -48.07 16.48
N GLY A 181 8.35 -47.96 17.54
CA GLY A 181 9.07 -49.09 18.14
C GLY A 181 8.19 -50.03 18.98
N ARG A 182 7.18 -49.49 19.68
CA ARG A 182 6.25 -50.28 20.51
C ARG A 182 5.23 -51.08 19.71
N THR A 183 4.87 -50.64 18.51
CA THR A 183 3.94 -51.37 17.63
C THR A 183 4.56 -52.61 16.98
N PHE A 184 5.89 -52.67 16.82
CA PHE A 184 6.59 -53.84 16.25
C PHE A 184 7.15 -54.83 17.28
N SER A 185 7.17 -54.49 18.57
CA SER A 185 7.68 -55.38 19.64
C SER A 185 6.60 -56.24 20.31
N LEU A 186 5.32 -56.10 19.92
CA LEU A 186 4.19 -56.93 20.38
C LEU A 186 3.81 -58.08 19.41
N LEU A 187 4.62 -58.31 18.36
CA LEU A 187 4.41 -59.36 17.34
C LEU A 187 5.64 -60.29 17.18
N GLY A 188 6.55 -60.32 18.17
CA GLY A 188 7.70 -61.22 18.20
C GLY A 188 7.66 -62.18 19.37
#